data_AF-A0AAW9RNR2-F1
#
_entry.id   AF-A0AAW9RNR2-F1
#
_cell.length_a   1.000
_cell.length_b   1.000
_cell.length_c   1.000
_cell.angle_alpha   90.00
_cell.angle_beta   90.00
_cell.angle_gamma   90.00
#
_symmetry.space_group_name_H-M   'P 1'
#
loop_
_entity.id
_entity.type
_entity.pdbx_description
1 polymer ?
#
loop_
_entity_poly.entity_id
_entity_poly.type
_entity_poly.pdbx_seq_one_letter_code
_entity_poly.pdbx_strand_id
1 'polypeptide(L)'
;MTVSGTSASPAGRSFGAPTPDQVAALCADPRFPAARRRIVTGLVGHFRGNRIVNRVLNDRGRILMGLLILDLHFNGEADGGLTATRLKQVCAETGVCSPGRVTAMLGIMRLFDFITDRPGPDRRVRRLVPTGRLLAVHRERWRHFFEALSLLGHDGAAAQDRLDDPAFVAPLLGAMAGMFRGGMRVTDYVPELAPIVRRDGGLMIVLSIALAGEAGRADAAGPVDLTISAMAKRFAVSRGHVLSVLRDAEQQGLITRTGPRGEGISATPALRDTVDRFAAAALLIHVASVRAALSGFAAPNRAYG
;
A
#
# COMPACT_ATOMS: atom_id res chain seq x y z
N MET A 1 46.00 -8.18 24.17
CA MET A 1 44.79 -8.57 24.93
C MET A 1 43.80 -7.41 24.82
N THR A 2 42.88 -7.36 23.84
CA THR A 2 41.54 -8.03 23.75
C THR A 2 40.60 -7.58 24.88
N VAL A 3 39.39 -7.04 24.70
CA VAL A 3 38.38 -7.12 23.60
C VAL A 3 37.48 -5.86 23.59
N SER A 4 37.17 -5.35 22.40
CA SER A 4 36.05 -4.45 22.08
C SER A 4 34.72 -5.21 22.02
N GLY A 5 33.66 -4.67 22.64
CA GLY A 5 32.30 -5.20 22.56
C GLY A 5 31.34 -4.22 21.89
N THR A 6 31.29 -4.21 20.56
CA THR A 6 30.24 -3.51 19.81
C THR A 6 29.05 -4.46 19.68
N SER A 7 27.95 -4.17 20.37
CA SER A 7 26.71 -4.92 20.22
C SER A 7 26.05 -4.59 18.87
N ALA A 8 26.10 -5.53 17.94
CA ALA A 8 25.38 -5.45 16.68
C ALA A 8 23.86 -5.59 16.91
N SER A 9 23.09 -4.61 16.43
CA SER A 9 21.63 -4.67 16.34
C SER A 9 21.22 -5.77 15.34
N PRO A 10 20.18 -6.58 15.59
CA PRO A 10 19.84 -7.71 14.71
C PRO A 10 19.10 -7.29 13.42
N ALA A 11 19.14 -6.02 13.01
CA ALA A 11 18.41 -5.49 11.87
C ALA A 11 19.34 -5.24 10.67
N GLY A 12 19.35 -6.14 9.68
CA GLY A 12 20.20 -5.93 8.51
C GLY A 12 20.10 -6.92 7.35
N ARG A 13 19.01 -7.69 7.19
CA ARG A 13 18.75 -8.29 5.87
C ARG A 13 18.10 -7.22 5.00
N SER A 14 18.90 -6.53 4.20
CA SER A 14 18.38 -5.68 3.12
C SER A 14 17.64 -6.57 2.13
N PHE A 15 16.31 -6.54 2.18
CA PHE A 15 15.50 -7.07 1.09
C PHE A 15 15.55 -6.01 -0.02
N GLY A 16 16.26 -6.31 -1.09
CA GLY A 16 16.41 -5.40 -2.22
C GLY A 16 15.06 -5.08 -2.86
N ALA A 17 14.95 -3.87 -3.43
CA ALA A 17 13.82 -3.52 -4.28
C ALA A 17 13.71 -4.53 -5.45
N PRO A 18 12.50 -4.87 -5.93
CA PRO A 18 12.35 -5.71 -7.10
C PRO A 18 13.15 -5.19 -8.30
N THR A 19 13.80 -6.06 -9.06
CA THR A 19 14.44 -5.63 -10.31
C THR A 19 13.41 -5.51 -11.43
N PRO A 20 13.65 -4.70 -12.48
CA PRO A 20 12.80 -4.68 -13.67
C PRO A 20 12.59 -6.08 -14.27
N ASP A 21 13.62 -6.92 -14.28
CA ASP A 21 13.53 -8.30 -14.78
C ASP A 21 12.61 -9.18 -13.93
N GLN A 22 12.63 -9.02 -12.61
CA GLN A 22 11.71 -9.73 -11.72
C GLN A 22 10.26 -9.30 -11.95
N VAL A 23 10.03 -8.01 -12.18
CA VAL A 23 8.71 -7.48 -12.52
C VAL A 23 8.24 -8.06 -13.85
N ALA A 24 9.08 -8.03 -14.89
CA ALA A 24 8.76 -8.59 -16.20
C ALA A 24 8.49 -10.10 -16.15
N ALA A 25 9.32 -10.86 -15.41
CA ALA A 25 9.15 -12.29 -15.22
C ALA A 25 7.82 -12.62 -14.53
N LEU A 26 7.43 -11.84 -13.52
CA LEU A 26 6.14 -12.05 -12.85
C LEU A 26 4.96 -11.70 -13.77
N CYS A 27 5.05 -10.64 -14.56
CA CYS A 27 4.02 -10.30 -15.56
C CYS A 27 3.82 -11.42 -16.60
N ALA A 28 4.89 -12.15 -16.95
CA ALA A 28 4.85 -13.25 -17.91
C ALA A 28 4.32 -14.58 -17.31
N ASP A 29 4.12 -14.68 -15.99
CA ASP A 29 3.57 -15.89 -15.37
C ASP A 29 2.10 -16.10 -15.82
N PRO A 30 1.72 -17.28 -16.34
CA PRO A 30 0.36 -17.56 -16.79
C PRO A 30 -0.73 -17.35 -15.71
N ARG A 31 -0.36 -17.40 -14.43
CA ARG A 31 -1.27 -17.21 -13.29
C ARG A 31 -1.39 -15.73 -12.89
N PHE A 32 -0.51 -14.87 -13.40
CA PHE A 32 -0.45 -13.46 -13.06
C PHE A 32 -1.74 -12.68 -13.36
N PRO A 33 -2.45 -12.87 -14.49
CA PRO A 33 -3.70 -12.16 -14.74
C PRO A 33 -4.75 -12.36 -13.64
N ALA A 34 -4.85 -13.58 -13.10
CA ALA A 34 -5.75 -13.88 -11.98
C ALA A 34 -5.29 -13.19 -10.68
N ALA A 35 -3.98 -13.24 -10.38
CA ALA A 35 -3.39 -12.58 -9.23
C ALA A 35 -3.55 -11.05 -9.27
N ARG A 36 -3.28 -10.43 -10.43
CA ARG A 36 -3.53 -9.01 -10.71
C ARG A 36 -4.98 -8.66 -10.46
N ARG A 37 -5.93 -9.38 -11.08
CA ARG A 37 -7.36 -9.12 -10.90
C ARG A 37 -7.77 -9.21 -9.43
N ARG A 38 -7.22 -10.17 -8.69
CA ARG A 38 -7.48 -10.35 -7.25
C ARG A 38 -7.03 -9.14 -6.44
N ILE A 39 -5.81 -8.64 -6.64
CA ILE A 39 -5.32 -7.48 -5.89
C ILE A 39 -6.00 -6.18 -6.32
N VAL A 40 -6.22 -5.96 -7.62
CA VAL A 40 -6.85 -4.74 -8.14
C VAL A 40 -8.29 -4.65 -7.63
N THR A 41 -9.03 -5.76 -7.68
CA THR A 41 -10.39 -5.83 -7.12
C THR A 41 -10.38 -5.50 -5.62
N GLY A 42 -9.44 -6.06 -4.86
CA GLY A 42 -9.30 -5.79 -3.43
C GLY A 42 -8.99 -4.32 -3.13
N LEU A 43 -8.01 -3.73 -3.82
CA LEU A 43 -7.62 -2.34 -3.65
C LEU A 43 -8.78 -1.39 -3.94
N VAL A 44 -9.47 -1.56 -5.08
CA VAL A 44 -10.59 -0.71 -5.47
C VAL A 44 -11.84 -0.97 -4.59
N GLY A 45 -12.03 -2.21 -4.14
CA GLY A 45 -13.13 -2.62 -3.25
C GLY A 45 -13.01 -2.02 -1.85
N HIS A 46 -11.81 -2.01 -1.27
CA HIS A 46 -11.53 -1.43 0.04
C HIS A 46 -11.89 0.07 0.11
N PHE A 47 -11.78 0.79 -1.02
CA PHE A 47 -12.21 2.18 -1.12
C PHE A 47 -13.74 2.39 -1.15
N ARG A 48 -14.58 1.36 -1.34
CA ARG A 48 -16.05 1.54 -1.34
C ARG A 48 -16.64 1.70 0.06
N GLY A 49 -16.03 1.10 1.09
CA GLY A 49 -16.65 0.93 2.41
C GLY A 49 -16.38 2.03 3.44
N ASN A 50 -15.41 2.92 3.24
CA ASN A 50 -14.91 3.80 4.31
C ASN A 50 -14.92 5.29 3.93
N ARG A 51 -16.12 5.83 3.62
CA ARG A 51 -16.33 7.19 3.08
C ARG A 51 -15.67 8.31 3.89
N ILE A 52 -15.55 8.15 5.20
CA ILE A 52 -14.97 9.19 6.07
C ILE A 52 -13.43 9.13 6.05
N VAL A 53 -12.85 7.93 6.05
CA VAL A 53 -11.39 7.74 5.91
C VAL A 53 -10.92 8.11 4.50
N ASN A 54 -11.73 7.85 3.46
CA ASN A 54 -11.42 8.22 2.08
C ASN A 54 -11.42 9.73 1.82
N ARG A 55 -12.13 10.52 2.65
CA ARG A 55 -12.29 11.98 2.43
C ARG A 55 -11.16 12.80 3.04
N VAL A 56 -10.35 12.20 3.90
CA VAL A 56 -9.36 12.90 4.74
C VAL A 56 -7.93 12.74 4.20
N LEU A 57 -7.67 11.66 3.48
CA LEU A 57 -6.34 11.23 3.10
C LEU A 57 -6.23 11.08 1.59
N ASN A 58 -5.18 11.67 1.02
CA ASN A 58 -4.65 11.18 -0.25
C ASN A 58 -4.14 9.74 -0.05
N ASP A 59 -4.57 8.82 -0.91
CA ASP A 59 -4.21 7.40 -0.99
C ASP A 59 -2.75 7.12 -0.63
N ARG A 60 -1.83 7.91 -1.17
CA ARG A 60 -0.39 7.78 -0.93
C ARG A 60 -0.05 7.98 0.56
N GLY A 61 -0.60 9.02 1.16
CA GLY A 61 -0.44 9.30 2.59
C GLY A 61 -1.07 8.21 3.44
N ARG A 62 -2.22 7.65 3.04
CA ARG A 62 -2.89 6.59 3.82
C ARG A 62 -2.07 5.31 3.90
N ILE A 63 -1.61 4.83 2.74
CA ILE A 63 -0.91 3.55 2.66
C ILE A 63 0.46 3.66 3.35
N LEU A 64 1.22 4.72 3.05
CA LEU A 64 2.57 4.87 3.57
C LEU A 64 2.58 5.30 5.03
N MET A 65 1.70 6.21 5.46
CA MET A 65 1.63 6.58 6.88
C MET A 65 1.12 5.41 7.72
N GLY A 66 0.15 4.63 7.24
CA GLY A 66 -0.30 3.43 7.93
C GLY A 66 0.83 2.40 8.10
N LEU A 67 1.64 2.19 7.06
CA LEU A 67 2.86 1.36 7.15
C LEU A 67 3.81 1.89 8.24
N LEU A 68 4.13 3.19 8.24
CA LEU A 68 5.05 3.79 9.22
C LEU A 68 4.49 3.75 10.65
N ILE A 69 3.19 3.97 10.83
CA ILE A 69 2.51 3.89 12.12
C ILE A 69 2.63 2.48 12.70
N LEU A 70 2.33 1.47 11.89
CA LEU A 70 2.37 0.07 12.33
C LEU A 70 3.82 -0.38 12.56
N ASP A 71 4.76 -0.02 11.69
CA ASP A 71 6.17 -0.35 11.89
C ASP A 71 6.74 0.28 13.16
N LEU A 72 6.49 1.57 13.42
CA LEU A 72 6.90 2.22 14.67
C LEU A 72 6.24 1.60 15.91
N HIS A 73 5.03 1.06 15.78
CA HIS A 73 4.34 0.38 16.86
C HIS A 73 4.94 -1.00 17.16
N PHE A 74 5.20 -1.81 16.14
CA PHE A 74 5.67 -3.19 16.31
C PHE A 74 7.19 -3.30 16.46
N ASN A 75 7.96 -2.45 15.76
CA ASN A 75 9.42 -2.54 15.68
C ASN A 75 10.15 -1.36 16.32
N GLY A 76 9.44 -0.29 16.72
CA GLY A 76 10.04 0.97 17.15
C GLY A 76 10.34 1.07 18.66
N GLU A 77 10.08 0.02 19.45
CA GLU A 77 10.12 0.09 20.93
C GLU A 77 11.49 0.50 21.48
N ALA A 78 12.58 -0.05 20.91
CA ALA A 78 13.96 0.27 21.30
C ALA A 78 14.30 1.77 21.17
N ASP A 79 13.60 2.47 20.27
CA ASP A 79 13.77 3.89 20.01
C ASP A 79 12.62 4.74 20.62
N GLY A 80 11.84 4.17 21.55
CA GLY A 80 10.75 4.86 22.26
C GLY A 80 9.34 4.67 21.68
N GLY A 81 9.17 3.77 20.70
CA GLY A 81 7.88 3.38 20.11
C GLY A 81 7.21 4.45 19.25
N LEU A 82 5.92 4.25 18.96
CA LEU A 82 5.11 5.18 18.18
C LEU A 82 4.74 6.42 19.02
N THR A 83 5.21 7.59 18.58
CA THR A 83 4.83 8.90 19.12
C THR A 83 4.50 9.88 17.98
N ALA A 84 3.76 10.95 18.28
CA ALA A 84 3.46 11.98 17.29
C ALA A 84 4.73 12.64 16.74
N THR A 85 5.74 12.88 17.60
CA THR A 85 7.02 13.48 17.20
C THR A 85 7.79 12.58 16.25
N ARG A 86 7.95 11.29 16.59
CA ARG A 86 8.67 10.34 15.73
C ARG A 86 7.95 10.12 14.40
N LEU A 87 6.63 10.01 14.40
CA LEU A 87 5.87 9.90 13.16
C LEU A 87 6.04 11.14 12.27
N LYS A 88 6.04 12.35 12.85
CA LYS A 88 6.31 13.60 12.10
C LYS A 88 7.70 13.60 11.47
N GLN A 89 8.71 13.20 12.24
CA GLN A 89 10.10 13.11 11.79
C GLN A 89 10.23 12.14 10.62
N VAL A 90 9.80 10.88 10.78
CA VAL A 90 9.95 9.86 9.74
C VAL A 90 9.13 10.22 8.49
N CYS A 91 7.93 10.79 8.63
CA CYS A 91 7.14 11.24 7.48
C CYS A 91 7.82 12.38 6.70
N ALA A 92 8.52 13.29 7.38
CA ALA A 92 9.27 14.36 6.75
C ALA A 92 10.52 13.82 6.04
N GLU A 93 11.32 12.99 6.72
CA GLU A 93 12.53 12.36 6.17
C GLU A 93 12.24 11.50 4.94
N THR A 94 11.11 10.78 4.93
CA THR A 94 10.73 9.89 3.81
C THR A 94 9.92 10.58 2.72
N GLY A 95 9.57 11.87 2.88
CA GLY A 95 8.77 12.64 1.93
C GLY A 95 7.32 12.15 1.79
N VAL A 96 6.75 11.54 2.84
CA VAL A 96 5.35 11.09 2.85
C VAL A 96 4.42 12.28 2.99
N CYS A 97 4.63 13.14 3.99
CA CYS A 97 3.89 14.38 4.18
C CYS A 97 4.56 15.30 5.21
N SER A 98 4.10 16.56 5.26
CA SER A 98 4.58 17.55 6.21
C SER A 98 4.16 17.25 7.66
N PRO A 99 4.89 17.75 8.68
CA PRO A 99 4.53 17.60 10.08
C PRO A 99 3.12 18.12 10.44
N GLY A 100 2.69 19.19 9.78
CA GLY A 100 1.32 19.72 9.92
C GLY A 100 0.27 18.72 9.44
N ARG A 101 0.50 18.06 8.29
CA ARG A 101 -0.39 17.02 7.76
C ARG A 101 -0.43 15.78 8.65
N VAL A 102 0.69 15.39 9.25
CA VAL A 102 0.70 14.32 10.27
C VAL A 102 -0.16 14.70 11.48
N THR A 103 -0.08 15.95 11.96
CA THR A 103 -0.89 16.42 13.09
C THR A 103 -2.38 16.33 12.79
N ALA A 104 -2.82 16.85 11.64
CA ALA A 104 -4.21 16.75 11.19
C ALA A 104 -4.65 15.28 11.09
N MET A 105 -3.75 14.41 10.61
CA MET A 105 -4.05 12.99 10.49
C MET A 105 -4.28 12.30 11.82
N LEU A 106 -3.38 12.52 12.78
CA LEU A 106 -3.52 11.95 14.11
C LEU A 106 -4.79 12.43 14.81
N GLY A 107 -5.19 13.69 14.61
CA GLY A 107 -6.47 14.21 15.11
C GLY A 107 -7.66 13.41 14.57
N ILE A 108 -7.67 13.14 13.27
CA ILE A 108 -8.74 12.37 12.63
C ILE A 108 -8.70 10.90 13.01
N MET A 109 -7.52 10.29 13.07
CA MET A 109 -7.36 8.91 13.51
C MET A 109 -7.85 8.71 14.94
N ARG A 110 -7.66 9.69 15.84
CA ARG A 110 -8.27 9.66 17.19
C ARG A 110 -9.78 9.79 17.14
N LEU A 111 -10.30 10.75 16.35
CA LEU A 111 -11.74 10.97 16.21
C LEU A 111 -12.49 9.71 15.75
N PHE A 112 -11.86 8.89 14.90
CA PHE A 112 -12.44 7.64 14.38
C PHE A 112 -11.97 6.37 15.08
N ASP A 113 -11.31 6.49 16.24
CA ASP A 113 -10.84 5.37 17.06
C ASP A 113 -9.91 4.41 16.30
N PHE A 114 -9.00 4.96 15.50
CA PHE A 114 -7.90 4.23 14.86
C PHE A 114 -6.61 4.26 15.69
N ILE A 115 -6.43 5.30 16.51
CA ILE A 115 -5.29 5.45 17.42
C ILE A 115 -5.78 5.98 18.76
N THR A 116 -5.23 5.44 19.84
CA THR A 116 -5.42 5.95 21.20
C THR A 116 -4.09 6.32 21.86
N ASP A 117 -4.16 7.11 22.93
CA ASP A 117 -3.00 7.44 23.75
C ASP A 117 -2.75 6.31 24.77
N ARG A 118 -1.48 5.98 25.00
CA ARG A 118 -1.02 5.14 26.12
C ARG A 118 -0.05 5.97 26.97
N PRO A 119 -0.14 5.92 28.31
CA PRO A 119 0.88 6.52 29.18
C PRO A 119 2.27 6.00 28.80
N GLY A 120 3.21 6.91 28.56
CA GLY A 120 4.61 6.57 28.42
C GLY A 120 5.29 6.38 29.78
N PRO A 121 6.54 5.88 29.81
CA PRO A 121 7.35 5.84 31.03
C PRO A 121 7.60 7.24 31.62
N ASP A 122 7.74 8.24 30.74
CA ASP A 122 7.75 9.67 31.10
C ASP A 122 6.35 10.26 30.84
N ARG A 123 5.77 10.92 31.86
CA ARG A 123 4.46 11.61 31.77
C ARG A 123 4.44 12.69 30.67
N ARG A 124 5.60 13.17 30.22
CA ARG A 124 5.75 14.15 29.13
C ARG A 124 5.65 13.55 27.73
N VAL A 125 5.85 12.23 27.57
CA VAL A 125 5.79 11.55 26.28
C VAL A 125 4.53 10.69 26.20
N ARG A 126 3.53 11.15 25.43
CA ARG A 126 2.36 10.32 25.11
C ARG A 126 2.70 9.37 23.96
N ARG A 127 2.68 8.08 24.26
CA ARG A 127 2.77 7.03 23.24
C ARG A 127 1.41 6.89 22.56
N LEU A 128 1.44 6.51 21.29
CA LEU A 128 0.26 6.22 20.49
C LEU A 128 0.18 4.72 20.26
N VAL A 129 -1.02 4.18 20.26
CA VAL A 129 -1.28 2.76 20.03
C VAL A 129 -2.33 2.62 18.94
N PRO A 130 -2.03 1.89 17.84
CA PRO A 130 -3.03 1.43 16.89
C PRO A 130 -4.14 0.65 17.59
N THR A 131 -5.40 0.99 17.32
CA THR A 131 -6.53 0.22 17.83
C THR A 131 -6.73 -1.07 17.02
N GLY A 132 -7.54 -2.00 17.54
CA GLY A 132 -7.97 -3.18 16.78
C GLY A 132 -8.65 -2.81 15.46
N ARG A 133 -9.30 -1.64 15.39
CA ARG A 133 -9.94 -1.13 14.17
C ARG A 133 -8.91 -0.79 13.08
N LEU A 134 -7.80 -0.13 13.45
CA LEU A 134 -6.73 0.17 12.49
C LEU A 134 -6.06 -1.12 12.01
N LEU A 135 -5.80 -2.05 12.92
CA LEU A 135 -5.22 -3.35 12.58
C LEU A 135 -6.12 -4.13 11.61
N ALA A 136 -7.43 -4.20 11.86
CA ALA A 136 -8.39 -4.89 10.99
C ALA A 136 -8.40 -4.34 9.55
N VAL A 137 -8.32 -3.02 9.38
CA VAL A 137 -8.24 -2.36 8.05
C VAL A 137 -6.99 -2.81 7.29
N HIS A 138 -5.85 -2.88 7.97
CA HIS A 138 -4.58 -3.29 7.36
C HIS A 138 -4.53 -4.80 7.09
N ARG A 139 -5.07 -5.63 7.99
CA ARG A 139 -5.21 -7.07 7.79
C ARG A 139 -6.06 -7.38 6.57
N GLU A 140 -7.22 -6.74 6.42
CA GLU A 140 -8.06 -6.93 5.25
C GLU A 140 -7.33 -6.58 3.95
N ARG A 141 -6.58 -5.48 3.95
CA ARG A 141 -5.73 -5.13 2.81
C ARG A 141 -4.68 -6.22 2.52
N TRP A 142 -3.99 -6.73 3.54
CA TRP A 142 -2.98 -7.78 3.36
C TRP A 142 -3.57 -9.10 2.86
N ARG A 143 -4.77 -9.47 3.29
CA ARG A 143 -5.46 -10.68 2.77
C ARG A 143 -5.56 -10.66 1.25
N HIS A 144 -5.89 -9.53 0.65
CA HIS A 144 -5.94 -9.41 -0.80
C HIS A 144 -4.60 -9.69 -1.49
N PHE A 145 -3.48 -9.25 -0.90
CA PHE A 145 -2.15 -9.57 -1.40
C PHE A 145 -1.81 -11.03 -1.19
N PHE A 146 -2.13 -11.60 -0.03
CA PHE A 146 -1.79 -12.98 0.30
C PHE A 146 -2.57 -13.99 -0.53
N GLU A 147 -3.85 -13.74 -0.82
CA GLU A 147 -4.61 -14.58 -1.77
C GLU A 147 -3.99 -14.54 -3.17
N ALA A 148 -3.51 -13.39 -3.62
CA ALA A 148 -2.83 -13.28 -4.90
C ALA A 148 -1.46 -13.99 -4.90
N LEU A 149 -0.72 -13.95 -3.79
CA LEU A 149 0.50 -14.73 -3.60
C LEU A 149 0.22 -16.24 -3.67
N SER A 150 -0.86 -16.71 -3.05
CA SER A 150 -1.29 -18.12 -3.12
C SER A 150 -1.58 -18.56 -4.56
N LEU A 151 -2.24 -17.71 -5.36
CA LEU A 151 -2.49 -17.99 -6.78
C LEU A 151 -1.19 -18.16 -7.59
N LEU A 152 -0.12 -17.47 -7.18
CA LEU A 152 1.20 -17.52 -7.81
C LEU A 152 2.08 -18.67 -7.26
N GLY A 153 1.55 -19.49 -6.34
CA GLY A 153 2.31 -20.57 -5.69
C GLY A 153 3.38 -20.07 -4.71
N HIS A 154 3.21 -18.87 -4.18
CA HIS A 154 4.02 -18.35 -3.07
C HIS A 154 3.33 -18.63 -1.72
N ASP A 155 4.02 -18.31 -0.62
CA ASP A 155 3.60 -18.60 0.76
C ASP A 155 2.42 -17.73 1.27
N GLY A 156 1.47 -17.41 0.40
CA GLY A 156 0.29 -16.60 0.72
C GLY A 156 -0.59 -17.24 1.78
N ALA A 157 -0.90 -18.53 1.67
CA ALA A 157 -1.74 -19.24 2.64
C ALA A 157 -1.09 -19.27 4.04
N ALA A 158 0.21 -19.62 4.11
CA ALA A 158 0.97 -19.60 5.35
C ALA A 158 1.00 -18.19 5.98
N ALA A 159 1.08 -17.13 5.17
CA ALA A 159 1.00 -15.75 5.63
C ALA A 159 -0.40 -15.38 6.17
N GLN A 160 -1.48 -15.91 5.57
CA GLN A 160 -2.85 -15.67 6.04
C GLN A 160 -3.07 -16.27 7.43
N ASP A 161 -2.60 -17.50 7.66
CA ASP A 161 -2.75 -18.20 8.96
C ASP A 161 -2.04 -17.49 10.11
N ARG A 162 -1.07 -16.61 9.82
CA ARG A 162 -0.24 -15.89 10.80
C ARG A 162 -0.58 -14.41 10.91
N LEU A 163 -1.64 -13.94 10.25
CA LEU A 163 -1.94 -12.52 10.13
C LEU A 163 -2.34 -11.82 11.44
N ASP A 164 -2.75 -12.60 12.43
CA ASP A 164 -3.06 -12.13 13.78
C ASP A 164 -1.87 -12.24 14.75
N ASP A 165 -0.77 -12.89 14.35
CA ASP A 165 0.41 -13.13 15.18
C ASP A 165 1.41 -11.94 15.10
N PRO A 166 1.69 -11.23 16.20
CA PRO A 166 2.68 -10.15 16.22
C PRO A 166 4.08 -10.60 15.78
N ALA A 167 4.48 -11.84 16.05
CA ALA A 167 5.78 -12.38 15.63
C ALA A 167 5.90 -12.49 14.10
N PHE A 168 4.77 -12.52 13.38
CA PHE A 168 4.71 -12.43 11.92
C PHE A 168 4.57 -11.01 11.42
N VAL A 169 3.65 -10.27 12.01
CA VAL A 169 3.31 -8.91 11.57
C VAL A 169 4.51 -7.97 11.73
N ALA A 170 5.28 -8.10 12.82
CA ALA A 170 6.42 -7.23 13.09
C ALA A 170 7.53 -7.34 12.02
N PRO A 171 8.09 -8.52 11.69
CA PRO A 171 9.06 -8.66 10.60
C PRO A 171 8.49 -8.33 9.20
N LEU A 172 7.22 -8.65 8.95
CA LEU A 172 6.54 -8.29 7.68
C LEU A 172 6.58 -6.77 7.47
N LEU A 173 6.13 -6.03 8.48
CA LEU A 173 6.16 -4.56 8.48
C LEU A 173 7.58 -4.01 8.42
N GLY A 174 8.51 -4.61 9.15
CA GLY A 174 9.91 -4.21 9.17
C GLY A 174 10.55 -4.33 7.78
N ALA A 175 10.30 -5.41 7.05
CA ALA A 175 10.76 -5.58 5.68
C ALA A 175 10.14 -4.54 4.73
N MET A 176 8.82 -4.33 4.81
CA MET A 176 8.12 -3.34 3.98
C MET A 176 8.60 -1.90 4.25
N ALA A 177 8.72 -1.53 5.53
CA ALA A 177 9.19 -0.22 5.96
C ALA A 177 10.67 -0.02 5.65
N GLY A 178 11.49 -1.07 5.78
CA GLY A 178 12.90 -1.07 5.41
C GLY A 178 13.11 -0.75 3.93
N MET A 179 12.41 -1.47 3.03
CA MET A 179 12.45 -1.16 1.59
C MET A 179 12.00 0.28 1.29
N PHE A 180 10.93 0.73 1.93
CA PHE A 180 10.42 2.09 1.73
C PHE A 180 11.41 3.17 2.22
N ARG A 181 12.00 3.00 3.40
CA ARG A 181 13.05 3.90 3.91
C ARG A 181 14.33 3.85 3.07
N GLY A 182 14.65 2.68 2.50
CA GLY A 182 15.72 2.49 1.53
C GLY A 182 15.48 3.12 0.15
N GLY A 183 14.39 3.87 -0.03
CA GLY A 183 14.13 4.65 -1.23
C GLY A 183 13.21 3.99 -2.25
N MET A 184 12.88 2.70 -2.09
CA MET A 184 12.00 2.00 -3.04
C MET A 184 10.62 2.66 -3.12
N ARG A 185 10.14 2.93 -4.33
CA ARG A 185 8.75 3.33 -4.59
C ARG A 185 8.17 2.44 -5.69
N VAL A 186 6.93 1.96 -5.50
CA VAL A 186 6.19 1.24 -6.55
C VAL A 186 6.05 2.10 -7.82
N THR A 187 6.00 3.42 -7.67
CA THR A 187 5.92 4.37 -8.80
C THR A 187 7.16 4.37 -9.69
N ASP A 188 8.30 3.86 -9.22
CA ASP A 188 9.53 3.79 -10.01
C ASP A 188 9.40 2.78 -11.17
N TYR A 189 8.47 1.82 -11.06
CA TYR A 189 8.16 0.83 -12.10
C TYR A 189 7.06 1.29 -13.06
N VAL A 190 6.36 2.39 -12.73
CA VAL A 190 5.20 2.93 -13.46
C VAL A 190 5.22 4.47 -13.47
N PRO A 191 6.27 5.09 -14.05
CA PRO A 191 6.44 6.54 -14.04
C PRO A 191 5.25 7.30 -14.66
N GLU A 192 4.54 6.69 -15.62
CA GLU A 192 3.31 7.21 -16.22
C GLU A 192 2.18 7.42 -15.20
N LEU A 193 2.18 6.71 -14.07
CA LEU A 193 1.21 6.94 -12.98
C LEU A 193 1.63 8.09 -12.05
N ALA A 194 2.84 8.64 -12.14
CA ALA A 194 3.32 9.69 -11.23
C ALA A 194 2.40 10.94 -11.16
N PRO A 195 1.92 11.54 -12.27
CA PRO A 195 0.99 12.67 -12.20
C PRO A 195 -0.36 12.30 -11.58
N ILE A 196 -0.78 11.04 -11.71
CA ILE A 196 -2.07 10.52 -11.26
C ILE A 196 -2.03 10.19 -9.76
N VAL A 197 -0.98 9.50 -9.30
CA VAL A 197 -0.78 9.11 -7.88
C VAL A 197 -0.61 10.32 -6.96
N ARG A 198 -0.17 11.46 -7.50
CA ARG A 198 -0.12 12.73 -6.74
C ARG A 198 -1.52 13.27 -6.44
N ARG A 199 -2.54 12.91 -7.22
CA ARG A 199 -3.93 13.30 -6.97
C ARG A 199 -4.59 12.32 -6.01
N ASP A 200 -5.34 12.87 -5.08
CA ASP A 200 -6.12 12.10 -4.12
C ASP A 200 -7.05 11.10 -4.83
N GLY A 201 -7.08 9.83 -4.43
CA GLY A 201 -7.87 8.79 -5.10
C GLY A 201 -7.51 8.51 -6.57
N GLY A 202 -6.49 9.16 -7.15
CA GLY A 202 -6.19 9.10 -8.57
C GLY A 202 -5.83 7.69 -9.03
N LEU A 203 -5.01 7.00 -8.22
CA LEU A 203 -4.64 5.60 -8.48
C LEU A 203 -5.88 4.70 -8.46
N MET A 204 -6.77 4.84 -7.48
CA MET A 204 -7.97 4.00 -7.39
C MET A 204 -8.95 4.24 -8.53
N ILE A 205 -9.07 5.49 -9.00
CA ILE A 205 -9.86 5.82 -10.19
C ILE A 205 -9.30 5.05 -11.41
N VAL A 206 -7.99 5.14 -11.66
CA VAL A 206 -7.37 4.47 -12.82
C VAL A 206 -7.44 2.95 -12.71
N LEU A 207 -7.19 2.38 -11.53
CA LEU A 207 -7.36 0.95 -11.28
C LEU A 207 -8.82 0.50 -11.48
N SER A 208 -9.80 1.35 -11.18
CA SER A 208 -11.21 1.03 -11.43
C SER A 208 -11.56 0.98 -12.92
N ILE A 209 -10.95 1.86 -13.72
CA ILE A 209 -11.10 1.86 -15.18
C ILE A 209 -10.47 0.61 -15.78
N ALA A 210 -9.26 0.25 -15.35
CA ALA A 210 -8.59 -0.97 -15.79
C ALA A 210 -9.43 -2.22 -15.48
N LEU A 211 -9.96 -2.32 -14.25
CA LEU A 211 -10.82 -3.43 -13.85
C LEU A 211 -12.13 -3.51 -14.65
N ALA A 212 -12.73 -2.36 -14.98
CA ALA A 212 -13.93 -2.32 -15.82
C ALA A 212 -13.63 -2.67 -17.28
N GLY A 213 -12.45 -2.28 -17.79
CA GLY A 213 -11.99 -2.65 -19.13
C GLY A 213 -11.71 -4.14 -19.31
N GLU A 214 -11.37 -4.86 -18.24
CA GLU A 214 -11.25 -6.33 -18.26
C GLU A 214 -12.60 -7.07 -18.30
N ALA A 215 -13.67 -6.44 -17.82
CA ALA A 215 -15.01 -7.01 -17.85
C ALA A 215 -15.72 -6.80 -19.21
N GLY A 216 -15.19 -5.88 -20.04
CA GLY A 216 -15.56 -5.78 -21.45
C GLY A 216 -15.08 -7.02 -22.22
N ARG A 217 -15.88 -7.51 -23.17
CA ARG A 217 -15.54 -8.68 -24.01
C ARG A 217 -14.12 -8.53 -24.55
N ALA A 218 -13.37 -9.64 -24.61
CA ALA A 218 -11.95 -9.71 -24.96
C ALA A 218 -11.53 -8.95 -26.24
N ASP A 219 -12.48 -8.62 -27.12
CA ASP A 219 -12.26 -7.93 -28.39
C ASP A 219 -12.90 -6.52 -28.50
N ALA A 220 -13.55 -6.01 -27.45
CA ALA A 220 -14.25 -4.73 -27.50
C ALA A 220 -13.41 -3.61 -26.85
N ALA A 221 -12.70 -2.82 -27.66
CA ALA A 221 -12.12 -1.52 -27.30
C ALA A 221 -13.19 -0.43 -27.00
N GLY A 222 -14.37 -0.86 -26.55
CA GLY A 222 -15.51 -0.02 -26.27
C GLY A 222 -15.38 0.70 -24.93
N PRO A 223 -16.24 1.71 -24.69
CA PRO A 223 -16.28 2.41 -23.41
C PRO A 223 -16.53 1.45 -22.25
N VAL A 224 -15.82 1.65 -21.14
CA VAL A 224 -16.08 0.95 -19.88
C VAL A 224 -17.42 1.41 -19.29
N ASP A 225 -18.09 0.52 -18.58
CA ASP A 225 -19.32 0.85 -17.83
C ASP A 225 -19.00 1.59 -16.53
N LEU A 226 -18.42 2.79 -16.65
CA LEU A 226 -18.14 3.71 -15.54
C LEU A 226 -18.40 5.15 -15.97
N THR A 227 -19.31 5.81 -15.27
CA THR A 227 -19.56 7.24 -15.46
C THR A 227 -18.74 8.10 -14.51
N ILE A 228 -18.46 9.35 -14.91
CA ILE A 228 -17.79 10.35 -14.06
C ILE A 228 -18.56 10.55 -12.74
N SER A 229 -19.90 10.60 -12.81
CA SER A 229 -20.75 10.72 -11.61
C SER A 229 -20.61 9.51 -10.68
N ALA A 230 -20.59 8.30 -11.24
CA ALA A 230 -20.43 7.08 -10.47
C ALA A 230 -19.06 7.04 -9.78
N MET A 231 -17.99 7.41 -10.48
CA MET A 231 -16.64 7.51 -9.90
C MET A 231 -16.56 8.59 -8.81
N ALA A 232 -17.12 9.78 -9.05
CA ALA A 232 -17.13 10.87 -8.06
C ALA A 232 -17.85 10.45 -6.77
N LYS A 233 -19.04 9.84 -6.91
CA LYS A 233 -19.80 9.29 -5.77
C LYS A 233 -19.03 8.17 -5.07
N ARG A 234 -18.44 7.23 -5.84
CA ARG A 234 -17.72 6.05 -5.33
C ARG A 234 -16.48 6.43 -4.52
N PHE A 235 -15.70 7.40 -4.98
CA PHE A 235 -14.45 7.81 -4.35
C PHE A 235 -14.61 9.05 -3.45
N ALA A 236 -15.84 9.54 -3.25
CA ALA A 236 -16.15 10.71 -2.42
C ALA A 236 -15.39 11.99 -2.80
N VAL A 237 -15.16 12.18 -4.10
CA VAL A 237 -14.46 13.34 -4.70
C VAL A 237 -15.40 14.14 -5.60
N SER A 238 -15.02 15.36 -5.96
CA SER A 238 -15.82 16.17 -6.89
C SER A 238 -15.74 15.62 -8.33
N ARG A 239 -16.75 15.93 -9.16
CA ARG A 239 -16.72 15.61 -10.60
C ARG A 239 -15.52 16.26 -11.30
N GLY A 240 -15.19 17.50 -10.94
CA GLY A 240 -14.03 18.21 -11.48
C GLY A 240 -12.69 17.55 -11.12
N HIS A 241 -12.59 16.95 -9.93
CA HIS A 241 -11.43 16.15 -9.54
C HIS A 241 -11.28 14.89 -10.38
N VAL A 242 -12.37 14.13 -10.58
CA VAL A 242 -12.38 12.96 -11.47
C VAL A 242 -11.97 13.35 -12.89
N LEU A 243 -12.56 14.42 -13.45
CA LEU A 243 -12.20 14.93 -14.77
C LEU A 243 -10.72 15.33 -14.87
N SER A 244 -10.13 15.83 -13.79
CA SER A 244 -8.71 16.19 -13.77
C SER A 244 -7.84 14.94 -13.83
N VAL A 245 -8.15 13.92 -13.02
CA VAL A 245 -7.47 12.60 -13.06
C VAL A 245 -7.58 11.94 -14.43
N LEU A 246 -8.77 11.97 -15.05
CA LEU A 246 -8.99 11.42 -16.39
C LEU A 246 -8.16 12.16 -17.43
N ARG A 247 -8.01 13.49 -17.30
CA ARG A 247 -7.19 14.29 -18.20
C ARG A 247 -5.71 13.92 -18.11
N ASP A 248 -5.18 13.70 -16.90
CA ASP A 248 -3.80 13.23 -16.75
C ASP A 248 -3.65 11.82 -17.34
N ALA A 249 -4.61 10.91 -17.07
CA ALA A 249 -4.56 9.55 -17.59
C ALA A 249 -4.59 9.53 -19.14
N GLU A 250 -5.39 10.39 -19.76
CA GLU A 250 -5.44 10.57 -21.21
C GLU A 250 -4.13 11.16 -21.76
N GLN A 251 -3.55 12.16 -21.09
CA GLN A 251 -2.24 12.72 -21.46
C GLN A 251 -1.09 11.70 -21.37
N GLN A 252 -1.23 10.70 -20.51
CA GLN A 252 -0.28 9.58 -20.39
C GLN A 252 -0.62 8.41 -21.33
N GLY A 253 -1.63 8.54 -22.19
CA GLY A 253 -2.06 7.50 -23.14
C GLY A 253 -2.69 6.28 -22.48
N LEU A 254 -3.10 6.36 -21.21
CA LEU A 254 -3.67 5.24 -20.46
C LEU A 254 -5.16 5.02 -20.75
N ILE A 255 -5.86 6.09 -21.13
CA ILE A 255 -7.26 6.02 -21.53
C ILE A 255 -7.47 6.83 -22.80
N THR A 256 -8.55 6.52 -23.52
CA THR A 256 -9.12 7.40 -24.52
C THR A 256 -10.51 7.85 -24.08
N ARG A 257 -10.86 9.10 -24.40
CA ARG A 257 -12.20 9.63 -24.13
C ARG A 257 -12.96 9.81 -25.45
N THR A 258 -14.16 9.26 -25.53
CA THR A 258 -14.99 9.24 -26.76
C THR A 258 -16.41 9.74 -26.49
N GLY A 259 -17.15 10.01 -27.56
CA GLY A 259 -18.55 10.46 -27.50
C GLY A 259 -18.72 11.96 -27.19
N PRO A 260 -19.99 12.45 -27.21
CA PRO A 260 -20.28 13.85 -26.93
C PRO A 260 -19.76 14.25 -25.55
N ARG A 261 -18.98 15.34 -25.48
CA ARG A 261 -18.37 15.86 -24.23
C ARG A 261 -17.36 14.91 -23.56
N GLY A 262 -16.92 13.84 -24.24
CA GLY A 262 -15.90 12.91 -23.74
C GLY A 262 -16.37 12.07 -22.55
N GLU A 263 -17.63 11.65 -22.56
CA GLU A 263 -18.23 10.84 -21.49
C GLU A 263 -17.88 9.35 -21.58
N GLY A 264 -17.63 8.83 -22.79
CA GLY A 264 -17.11 7.49 -22.99
C GLY A 264 -15.64 7.42 -22.58
N ILE A 265 -15.27 6.39 -21.81
CA ILE A 265 -13.90 6.16 -21.35
C ILE A 265 -13.50 4.77 -21.81
N SER A 266 -12.44 4.61 -22.59
CA SER A 266 -11.89 3.29 -22.95
C SER A 266 -10.50 3.13 -22.35
N ALA A 267 -10.22 1.95 -21.79
CA ALA A 267 -8.88 1.58 -21.35
C ALA A 267 -8.00 1.26 -22.57
N THR A 268 -6.77 1.77 -22.61
CA THR A 268 -5.81 1.43 -23.66
C THR A 268 -4.99 0.18 -23.28
N PRO A 269 -4.30 -0.47 -24.24
CA PRO A 269 -3.31 -1.49 -23.92
C PRO A 269 -2.22 -0.97 -22.96
N ALA A 270 -1.79 0.28 -23.11
CA ALA A 270 -0.81 0.90 -22.22
C ALA A 270 -1.27 0.94 -20.75
N LEU A 271 -2.57 1.13 -20.48
CA LEU A 271 -3.10 1.01 -19.13
C LEU A 271 -3.02 -0.41 -18.58
N ARG A 272 -3.30 -1.43 -19.39
CA ARG A 272 -3.14 -2.82 -18.99
C ARG A 272 -1.69 -3.09 -18.59
N ASP A 273 -0.73 -2.76 -19.46
CA ASP A 273 0.70 -3.00 -19.21
C ASP A 273 1.20 -2.23 -17.97
N THR A 274 0.67 -1.01 -17.76
CA THR A 274 0.95 -0.19 -16.58
C THR A 274 0.42 -0.85 -15.30
N VAL A 275 -0.82 -1.34 -15.33
CA VAL A 275 -1.42 -2.01 -14.16
C VAL A 275 -0.73 -3.34 -13.87
N ASP A 276 -0.27 -4.04 -14.90
CA ASP A 276 0.53 -5.26 -14.76
C ASP A 276 1.84 -4.97 -14.04
N ARG A 277 2.64 -4.00 -14.51
CA ARG A 277 3.89 -3.60 -13.84
C ARG A 277 3.66 -3.12 -12.40
N PHE A 278 2.62 -2.31 -12.17
CA PHE A 278 2.24 -1.86 -10.83
C PHE A 278 1.93 -3.05 -9.91
N ALA A 279 1.10 -3.97 -10.38
CA ALA A 279 0.67 -5.14 -9.63
C ALA A 279 1.83 -6.09 -9.32
N ALA A 280 2.66 -6.37 -10.31
CA ALA A 280 3.84 -7.22 -10.16
C ALA A 280 4.84 -6.63 -9.15
N ALA A 281 5.19 -5.34 -9.26
CA ALA A 281 6.06 -4.67 -8.30
C ALA A 281 5.48 -4.72 -6.87
N ALA A 282 4.18 -4.42 -6.72
CA ALA A 282 3.51 -4.48 -5.43
C ALA A 282 3.49 -5.90 -4.84
N LEU A 283 3.28 -6.93 -5.65
CA LEU A 283 3.30 -8.33 -5.22
C LEU A 283 4.71 -8.78 -4.81
N LEU A 284 5.74 -8.44 -5.56
CA LEU A 284 7.14 -8.80 -5.23
C LEU A 284 7.60 -8.21 -3.90
N ILE A 285 7.16 -7.00 -3.56
CA ILE A 285 7.37 -6.42 -2.23
C ILE A 285 6.75 -7.30 -1.14
N HIS A 286 5.54 -7.82 -1.36
CA HIS A 286 4.89 -8.72 -0.41
C HIS A 286 5.54 -10.12 -0.41
N VAL A 287 5.99 -10.66 -1.54
CA VAL A 287 6.79 -11.91 -1.59
C VAL A 287 8.01 -11.78 -0.69
N ALA A 288 8.81 -10.72 -0.87
CA ALA A 288 10.02 -10.50 -0.08
C ALA A 288 9.71 -10.35 1.41
N SER A 289 8.67 -9.59 1.74
CA SER A 289 8.29 -9.32 3.14
C SER A 289 7.70 -10.54 3.84
N VAL A 290 6.89 -11.35 3.14
CA VAL A 290 6.36 -12.62 3.67
C VAL A 290 7.51 -13.60 3.91
N ARG A 291 8.43 -13.75 2.96
CA ARG A 291 9.61 -14.60 3.11
C ARG A 291 10.45 -14.18 4.33
N ALA A 292 10.65 -12.87 4.51
CA ALA A 292 11.35 -12.32 5.67
C ALA A 292 10.66 -12.74 6.97
N ALA A 293 9.34 -12.58 7.04
CA ALA A 293 8.56 -12.88 8.23
C ALA A 293 8.55 -14.37 8.56
N LEU A 294 8.32 -15.24 7.58
CA LEU A 294 8.32 -16.70 7.78
C LEU A 294 9.71 -17.24 8.17
N SER A 295 10.79 -16.65 7.63
CA SER A 295 12.16 -17.03 8.03
C SER A 295 12.44 -16.72 9.51
N GLY A 296 11.80 -15.66 10.04
CA GLY A 296 11.88 -15.32 11.47
C GLY A 296 11.19 -16.34 12.38
N PHE A 297 10.16 -17.04 11.90
CA PHE A 297 9.52 -18.15 12.64
C PHE A 297 10.34 -19.43 12.64
N ALA A 298 11.02 -19.72 11.54
CA ALA A 298 11.80 -20.95 11.39
C ALA A 298 13.11 -20.92 12.20
N ALA A 299 13.55 -19.74 12.66
CA ALA A 299 14.63 -19.65 13.64
C ALA A 299 14.09 -20.15 14.99
N PRO A 300 14.62 -21.24 15.56
CA PRO A 300 14.15 -21.73 16.85
C PRO A 300 14.30 -20.61 17.87
N ASN A 301 13.20 -20.37 18.58
CA ASN A 301 13.12 -19.49 19.73
C ASN A 301 14.27 -19.89 20.67
N ARG A 302 15.39 -19.15 20.62
CA ARG A 302 16.44 -19.30 21.61
C ARG A 302 15.82 -18.77 22.90
N ALA A 303 15.28 -19.71 23.65
CA ALA A 303 14.80 -19.51 25.00
C ALA A 303 15.86 -18.71 25.75
N TYR A 304 15.47 -17.50 26.18
CA TYR A 304 16.10 -16.87 27.33
C TYR A 304 15.74 -17.74 28.53
N GLY A 305 16.68 -18.62 28.90
CA GLY A 305 16.81 -19.10 30.28
C GLY A 305 17.58 -18.08 31.11
#